data_AF-J9EJQ5-F1
#
_entry.id   AF-J9EJQ5-F1
#
_cell.length_a   1.000
_cell.length_b   1.000
_cell.length_c   1.000
_cell.angle_alpha   90.00
_cell.angle_beta   90.00
_cell.angle_gamma   90.00
#
_symmetry.space_group_name_H-M   'P 1'
#
loop_
_entity.id
_entity.type
_entity.pdbx_description
1 polymer ?
#
loop_
_entity_poly.entity_id
_entity_poly.type
_entity_poly.pdbx_seq_one_letter_code
_entity_poly.pdbx_strand_id
1 'polypeptide(L)'
;MAKESLSRRRVSVNFSTAEAVSSIRDTIDRLNQLWDRINMEECMRCRRIEKFFLYISDLLNQMVVDEEEMVEGIQGGIEEMSRQVEDLCKELHLQPIGRTHIKPGSLAL
;
A
#
# COMPACT_ATOMS: atom_id res chain seq x y z
N MET A 1 24.98 -2.33 -3.15
CA MET A 1 24.05 -1.52 -3.96
C MET A 1 22.58 -1.56 -3.49
N ALA A 2 22.16 -2.42 -2.55
CA ALA A 2 20.76 -2.49 -2.08
C ALA A 2 20.31 -1.34 -1.13
N LYS A 3 21.24 -0.62 -0.49
CA LYS A 3 20.90 0.44 0.48
C LYS A 3 20.38 1.73 -0.19
N GLU A 4 20.87 2.06 -1.38
CA GLU A 4 20.44 3.28 -2.10
C GLU A 4 19.04 3.15 -2.71
N SER A 5 18.64 1.95 -3.15
CA SER A 5 17.33 1.69 -3.74
C SER A 5 16.21 1.70 -2.70
N LEU A 6 16.46 1.18 -1.49
CA LEU A 6 15.53 1.31 -0.36
C LEU A 6 15.37 2.77 0.10
N SER A 7 16.45 3.55 0.09
CA SER A 7 16.42 4.98 0.44
C SER A 7 15.63 5.79 -0.59
N ARG A 8 15.84 5.55 -1.90
CA ARG A 8 15.07 6.19 -2.98
C ARG A 8 13.58 5.87 -2.92
N ARG A 9 13.20 4.60 -2.65
CA ARG A 9 11.79 4.17 -2.57
C ARG A 9 11.04 4.85 -1.42
N ARG A 10 11.69 5.08 -0.26
CA ARG A 10 11.09 5.85 0.85
C ARG A 10 10.97 7.34 0.54
N VAL A 11 11.94 7.91 -0.18
CA VAL A 11 11.92 9.32 -0.58
C VAL A 11 10.81 9.59 -1.60
N SER A 12 10.57 8.70 -2.57
CA SER A 12 9.49 8.88 -3.56
C SER A 12 8.09 8.83 -2.93
N VAL A 13 7.87 7.90 -1.99
CA VAL A 13 6.59 7.80 -1.26
C VAL A 13 6.37 9.05 -0.40
N ASN A 14 7.38 9.48 0.35
CA ASN A 14 7.27 10.67 1.22
C ASN A 14 7.04 11.96 0.43
N PHE A 15 7.64 12.08 -0.76
CA PHE A 15 7.42 13.23 -1.65
C PHE A 15 5.97 13.28 -2.13
N SER A 16 5.41 12.13 -2.55
CA SER A 16 3.99 12.05 -2.96
C SER A 16 3.03 12.25 -1.79
N THR A 17 3.37 11.83 -0.57
CA THR A 17 2.51 12.10 0.61
C THR A 17 2.41 13.59 0.92
N ALA A 18 3.52 14.33 0.84
CA ALA A 18 3.51 15.77 1.09
C ALA A 18 2.66 16.52 0.05
N GLU A 19 2.76 16.12 -1.22
CA GLU A 19 1.94 16.67 -2.30
C GLU A 19 0.45 16.35 -2.12
N ALA A 20 0.12 15.11 -1.73
CA ALA A 20 -1.26 14.71 -1.44
C ALA A 20 -1.87 15.52 -0.27
N VAL A 21 -1.10 15.72 0.81
CA VAL A 21 -1.54 16.55 1.94
C VAL A 21 -1.75 18.01 1.52
N SER A 22 -0.87 18.55 0.68
CA SER A 22 -1.05 19.90 0.11
C SER A 22 -2.34 19.99 -0.72
N SER A 23 -2.58 19.02 -1.59
CA SER A 23 -3.78 18.99 -2.44
C SER A 23 -5.07 18.85 -1.62
N ILE A 24 -5.06 18.05 -0.55
CA ILE A 24 -6.18 17.94 0.39
C ILE A 24 -6.44 19.29 1.07
N ARG A 25 -5.39 19.95 1.53
CA ARG A 25 -5.50 21.27 2.17
C ARG A 25 -6.10 22.31 1.23
N ASP A 26 -5.59 22.41 0.01
CA ASP A 26 -6.11 23.34 -1.01
C ASP A 26 -7.59 23.07 -1.33
N THR A 27 -7.99 21.79 -1.32
CA THR A 27 -9.38 21.38 -1.55
C THR A 27 -10.28 21.81 -0.39
N ILE A 28 -9.84 21.63 0.85
CA ILE A 28 -10.58 22.06 2.06
C ILE A 28 -10.73 23.58 2.07
N ASP A 29 -9.67 24.33 1.76
CA ASP A 29 -9.71 25.79 1.70
C ASP A 29 -10.71 26.28 0.64
N ARG A 30 -10.75 25.62 -0.52
CA ARG A 30 -11.74 25.92 -1.56
C ARG A 30 -13.18 25.57 -1.13
N LEU A 31 -13.38 24.47 -0.40
CA LEU A 31 -14.69 24.12 0.16
C LEU A 31 -15.16 25.16 1.18
N ASN A 32 -14.26 25.62 2.06
CA ASN A 32 -14.55 26.69 3.01
C ASN A 32 -14.99 27.98 2.31
N GLN A 33 -14.26 28.40 1.27
CA GLN A 33 -14.65 29.57 0.47
C GLN A 33 -16.04 29.41 -0.16
N LEU A 34 -16.41 28.22 -0.63
CA LEU A 34 -17.73 27.94 -1.18
C LEU A 34 -18.82 27.99 -0.10
N TRP A 35 -18.55 27.46 1.09
CA TRP A 35 -19.47 27.49 2.22
C TRP A 35 -19.68 28.91 2.77
N ASP A 36 -18.64 29.75 2.75
CA ASP A 36 -18.73 31.15 3.14
C ASP A 36 -19.57 31.97 2.17
N ARG A 37 -19.50 31.69 0.86
CA ARG A 37 -20.35 32.37 -0.14
C ARG A 37 -21.84 32.21 0.08
N ILE A 38 -22.25 31.12 0.71
CA ILE A 38 -23.66 30.79 0.96
C ILE A 38 -24.04 30.93 2.44
N ASN A 39 -23.15 31.49 3.29
CA ASN A 39 -23.32 31.57 4.74
C ASN A 39 -23.78 30.24 5.35
N MET A 40 -23.17 29.13 4.93
CA MET A 40 -23.52 27.80 5.43
C MET A 40 -23.25 27.69 6.94
N GLU A 41 -24.20 27.17 7.70
CA GLU A 41 -24.01 26.93 9.13
C GLU A 41 -22.85 25.96 9.41
N GLU A 42 -22.14 26.22 10.50
CA GLU A 42 -20.98 25.45 10.94
C GLU A 42 -21.31 23.97 11.18
N CYS A 43 -22.48 23.66 11.73
CA CYS A 43 -22.92 22.27 11.96
C CYS A 43 -22.99 21.45 10.66
N MET A 44 -23.38 22.09 9.55
CA MET A 44 -23.46 21.46 8.22
C MET A 44 -22.07 21.30 7.60
N ARG A 45 -21.14 22.22 7.87
CA ARG A 45 -19.73 22.12 7.46
C ARG A 45 -19.06 20.94 8.18
N CYS A 46 -19.22 20.83 9.50
CA CYS A 46 -18.66 19.73 10.30
C CYS A 46 -19.11 18.36 9.77
N ARG A 47 -20.42 18.16 9.54
CA ARG A 47 -20.94 16.91 8.97
C ARG A 47 -20.37 16.56 7.60
N ARG A 48 -20.10 17.57 6.76
CA ARG A 48 -19.50 17.37 5.43
C ARG A 48 -18.02 17.01 5.54
N ILE A 49 -17.28 17.66 6.43
CA ILE A 49 -15.87 17.37 6.71
C ILE A 49 -15.73 15.97 7.31
N GLU A 50 -16.58 15.58 8.26
CA GLU A 50 -16.57 14.24 8.86
C GLU A 50 -16.72 13.15 7.81
N LYS A 51 -17.67 13.30 6.87
CA LYS A 51 -17.82 12.36 5.76
C LYS A 51 -16.59 12.30 4.86
N PHE A 52 -15.97 13.45 4.56
CA PHE A 52 -14.74 13.50 3.79
C PHE A 52 -13.60 12.73 4.48
N PHE A 53 -13.42 12.92 5.78
CA PHE A 53 -12.43 12.18 6.56
C PHE A 53 -12.71 10.67 6.60
N LEU A 54 -13.99 10.27 6.69
CA LEU A 54 -14.37 8.86 6.61
C LEU A 54 -13.95 8.25 5.27
N TYR A 55 -14.24 8.91 4.14
CA TYR A 55 -13.85 8.40 2.82
C TYR A 55 -12.34 8.27 2.65
N ILE A 56 -11.56 9.25 3.14
CA ILE A 56 -10.10 9.17 3.08
C ILE A 56 -9.59 8.04 3.97
N SER A 57 -10.12 7.92 5.18
CA SER A 57 -9.68 6.89 6.13
C SER A 57 -9.98 5.49 5.59
N ASP A 58 -11.17 5.31 5.01
CA ASP A 58 -11.58 4.06 4.38
C ASP A 58 -10.67 3.69 3.20
N LEU A 59 -10.39 4.64 2.30
CA LEU A 59 -9.47 4.43 1.19
C LEU A 59 -8.06 4.06 1.66
N LEU A 60 -7.52 4.78 2.66
CA LEU A 60 -6.19 4.49 3.19
C LEU A 60 -6.11 3.12 3.85
N ASN A 61 -7.15 2.73 4.59
CA ASN A 61 -7.23 1.39 5.17
C ASN A 61 -7.32 0.33 4.09
N GLN A 62 -8.15 0.53 3.06
CA GLN A 62 -8.27 -0.39 1.95
C GLN A 62 -6.93 -0.59 1.22
N MET A 63 -6.19 0.49 0.95
CA MET A 63 -4.87 0.40 0.34
C MET A 63 -3.90 -0.47 1.16
N VAL A 64 -3.99 -0.42 2.48
CA VAL A 64 -3.14 -1.27 3.35
C VAL A 64 -3.60 -2.72 3.29
N VAL A 65 -4.91 -2.97 3.39
CA VAL A 65 -5.47 -4.32 3.31
C VAL A 65 -5.16 -4.99 1.97
N ASP A 66 -5.32 -4.28 0.86
CA ASP A 66 -5.04 -4.80 -0.48
C ASP A 66 -3.55 -5.20 -0.63
N GLU A 67 -2.63 -4.40 -0.07
CA GLU A 67 -1.20 -4.71 -0.06
C GLU A 67 -0.86 -5.87 0.89
N GLU A 68 -1.51 -5.97 2.05
CA GLU A 68 -1.37 -7.11 2.97
C GLU A 68 -1.84 -8.40 2.31
N GLU A 69 -3.03 -8.41 1.69
CA GLU A 69 -3.56 -9.56 0.95
C GLU A 69 -2.66 -9.96 -0.22
N MET A 70 -2.12 -8.99 -0.96
CA MET A 70 -1.16 -9.28 -2.03
C MET A 70 0.10 -9.95 -1.49
N VAL A 71 0.67 -9.46 -0.39
CA VAL A 71 1.87 -10.03 0.23
C VAL A 71 1.59 -11.45 0.73
N GLU A 72 0.47 -11.67 1.41
CA GLU A 72 0.07 -12.99 1.89
C GLU A 72 -0.16 -13.97 0.72
N GLY A 73 -0.84 -13.53 -0.33
CA GLY A 73 -1.09 -14.34 -1.52
C GLY A 73 0.19 -14.75 -2.24
N ILE A 74 1.15 -13.84 -2.40
CA ILE A 74 2.45 -14.13 -3.00
C ILE A 74 3.25 -15.10 -2.12
N GLN A 75 3.25 -14.90 -0.81
CA GLN A 75 3.95 -15.79 0.11
C GLN A 75 3.35 -17.21 0.08
N GLY A 76 2.02 -17.33 0.12
CA GLY A 76 1.33 -18.61 -0.02
C GLY A 76 1.63 -19.30 -1.35
N GLY A 77 1.63 -18.56 -2.46
CA GLY A 77 1.97 -19.10 -3.78
C GLY A 77 3.43 -19.57 -3.88
N ILE A 78 4.37 -18.85 -3.26
CA ILE A 78 5.77 -19.28 -3.18
C ILE A 78 5.88 -20.58 -2.36
N GLU A 79 5.20 -20.67 -1.23
CA GLU A 79 5.22 -21.88 -0.38
C GLU A 79 4.64 -23.09 -1.11
N GLU A 80 3.51 -22.92 -1.81
CA GLU A 80 2.90 -23.97 -2.62
C GLU A 80 3.83 -24.42 -3.75
N MET A 81 4.38 -23.47 -4.52
CA MET A 81 5.30 -23.78 -5.60
C MET A 81 6.61 -24.41 -5.09
N SER A 82 7.07 -24.04 -3.89
CA SER A 82 8.22 -24.69 -3.25
C SER A 82 7.92 -26.15 -2.94
N ARG A 83 6.74 -26.43 -2.37
CA ARG A 83 6.30 -27.79 -2.06
C ARG A 83 6.20 -28.65 -3.32
N GLN A 84 5.58 -28.13 -4.37
CA GLN A 84 5.48 -28.82 -5.66
C GLN A 84 6.85 -29.14 -6.27
N VAL A 85 7.79 -28.19 -6.22
CA VAL A 85 9.17 -28.42 -6.70
C VAL A 85 9.88 -29.47 -5.87
N GLU A 86 9.75 -29.45 -4.54
CA GLU A 86 10.32 -30.47 -3.67
C GLU A 86 9.77 -31.87 -3.97
N ASP A 87 8.47 -31.98 -4.18
CA ASP A 87 7.83 -33.27 -4.51
C ASP A 87 8.27 -33.77 -5.88
N LEU A 88 8.36 -32.90 -6.89
CA LEU A 88 8.88 -33.24 -8.21
C LEU A 88 10.36 -33.67 -8.16
N CYS A 89 11.18 -32.99 -7.34
CA CYS A 89 12.58 -33.37 -7.13
C CYS A 89 12.70 -34.75 -6.45
N LYS A 90 11.83 -35.07 -5.49
CA LYS A 90 11.77 -36.42 -4.87
C LYS A 90 11.39 -37.48 -5.90
N GLU A 91 10.38 -37.23 -6.73
CA GLU A 91 9.94 -38.16 -7.77
C GLU A 91 11.06 -38.42 -8.80
N LEU A 92 11.75 -37.36 -9.24
CA LEU A 92 12.82 -37.45 -10.24
C LEU A 92 14.19 -37.83 -9.68
N HIS A 93 14.32 -38.03 -8.35
CA HIS A 93 15.58 -38.32 -7.66
C HIS A 93 16.67 -37.26 -7.89
N LEU A 94 16.26 -36.00 -8.06
CA LEU A 94 17.15 -34.85 -8.27
C LEU A 94 17.47 -34.17 -6.93
N GLN A 95 18.67 -33.59 -6.82
CA GLN A 95 18.99 -32.79 -5.63
C GLN A 95 18.11 -31.53 -5.58
N PRO A 96 17.57 -31.17 -4.40
CA PRO A 96 16.75 -29.97 -4.24
C PRO A 96 17.51 -28.71 -4.68
N ILE A 97 16.82 -27.83 -5.42
CA ILE A 97 17.38 -26.55 -5.84
C ILE A 97 17.65 -25.71 -4.59
N GLY A 98 18.93 -25.47 -4.28
CA GLY A 98 19.34 -24.67 -3.11
C GLY A 98 18.86 -23.23 -3.19
N ARG A 99 17.69 -22.95 -2.63
CA ARG A 99 17.17 -21.59 -2.43
C ARG A 99 17.82 -20.94 -1.20
N THR A 100 19.14 -20.83 -1.18
CA THR A 100 19.89 -20.18 -0.09
C THR A 100 19.97 -18.65 -0.23
N HIS A 101 19.58 -18.08 -1.38
CA HIS A 101 19.76 -16.66 -1.67
C HIS A 101 18.49 -15.82 -1.78
N ILE A 102 17.29 -16.42 -1.69
CA ILE A 102 16.02 -15.69 -1.82
C ILE A 102 15.33 -15.71 -0.46
N LYS A 103 15.11 -14.53 0.13
CA LYS A 103 14.32 -14.43 1.37
C LYS A 103 12.94 -15.05 1.16
N PRO A 104 12.38 -15.78 2.14
CA PRO A 104 10.99 -16.25 2.07
C PRO A 104 10.08 -15.05 1.77
N GLY A 105 9.22 -15.18 0.76
CA GLY A 105 8.30 -14.11 0.33
C GLY A 105 8.90 -12.99 -0.54
N SER A 106 10.18 -13.08 -0.96
CA SER A 106 10.76 -12.04 -1.83
C SER A 106 10.49 -12.26 -3.32
N LEU A 107 9.85 -11.28 -3.95
CA LEU A 107 9.77 -11.08 -5.41
C LEU A 107 11.07 -10.53 -6.03
N ALA A 108 12.13 -10.34 -5.23
CA ALA A 108 13.38 -9.81 -5.73
C ALA A 108 14.11 -10.89 -6.56
N LEU A 109 13.99 -10.79 -7.88
CA LEU A 109 15.01 -11.24 -8.82
C LEU A 109 16.30 -10.41 -8.64
#